data_AF-A0A8X6YSV8-F1
#
_entry.id   AF-A0A8X6YSV8-F1
#
_cell.length_a   1.000
_cell.length_b   1.000
_cell.length_c   1.000
_cell.angle_alpha   90.00
_cell.angle_beta   90.00
_cell.angle_gamma   90.00
#
_symmetry.space_group_name_H-M   'P 1'
#
loop_
_entity.id
_entity.type
_entity.pdbx_description
1 polymer ?
#
loop_
_entity_poly.entity_id
_entity_poly.type
_entity_poly.pdbx_seq_one_letter_code
_entity_poly.pdbx_strand_id
1 'polypeptide(L)'
;MKKVGLPWKLEACELKDNREIAEKRFTRLKKRFQKNPHLFLKYREVLQNYLKQGIIELVPNSDSDSNNVTFYLPHREVIRKDSPSSQLRIVYDASSHDANSLL
;
A
#
# COMPACT_ATOMS: atom_id res chain seq x y z
N MET A 1 22.40 -27.17 17.05
CA MET A 1 21.71 -26.13 16.25
C MET A 1 21.97 -24.77 16.88
N LYS A 2 22.68 -23.86 16.19
CA LYS A 2 22.76 -22.45 16.62
C LYS A 2 21.44 -21.77 16.24
N LYS A 3 20.73 -21.19 17.21
CA LYS A 3 19.63 -20.27 16.95
C LYS A 3 20.22 -18.88 16.72
N VAL A 4 19.88 -18.27 15.60
CA VAL A 4 20.18 -16.87 15.29
C VAL A 4 18.93 -16.06 15.59
N GLY A 5 19.06 -15.01 16.39
CA GLY A 5 17.97 -14.07 16.63
C GLY A 5 17.71 -13.22 15.39
N LEU A 6 16.47 -12.76 15.22
CA LEU A 6 16.15 -11.77 14.19
C LEU A 6 16.88 -10.45 14.52
N PRO A 7 17.40 -9.72 13.51
CA PRO A 7 18.15 -8.48 13.71
C PRO A 7 17.19 -7.32 14.01
N TRP A 8 16.50 -7.40 15.15
CA TRP A 8 15.63 -6.34 15.62
C TRP A 8 16.48 -5.12 16.02
N LYS A 9 16.10 -3.93 15.54
CA LYS A 9 16.60 -2.68 16.14
C LYS A 9 15.94 -2.55 17.51
N LEU A 10 16.75 -2.64 18.58
CA LEU A 10 16.31 -2.54 19.97
C LEU A 10 15.91 -1.12 20.37
N GLU A 11 16.46 -0.13 19.67
CA GLU A 11 16.02 1.25 19.77
C GLU A 11 14.84 1.44 18.81
N ALA A 12 13.64 1.51 19.36
CA ALA A 12 12.48 2.03 18.67
C ALA A 12 12.72 3.53 18.45
N CYS A 13 13.51 3.89 17.42
CA CYS A 13 13.48 5.25 16.90
C CYS A 13 12.00 5.57 16.60
N GLU A 14 11.56 6.77 16.96
CA GLU A 14 10.23 7.26 16.60
C GLU A 14 10.08 7.14 15.08
N LEU A 15 9.39 6.08 14.63
CA LEU A 15 9.08 5.87 13.23
C LEU A 15 8.14 7.02 12.85
N LYS A 16 8.57 7.89 11.94
CA LYS A 16 7.64 8.88 11.39
C LYS A 16 6.67 8.15 10.45
N ASP A 17 5.43 8.61 10.41
CA ASP A 17 4.48 8.13 9.41
C ASP A 17 4.91 8.56 7.99
N ASN A 18 4.28 7.98 6.98
CA ASN A 18 4.49 8.31 5.56
C ASN A 18 3.21 8.84 4.89
N ARG A 19 2.28 9.37 5.69
CA ARG A 19 0.92 9.69 5.24
C ARG A 19 0.91 10.68 4.08
N GLU A 20 1.67 11.76 4.18
CA GLU A 20 1.70 12.82 3.17
C GLU A 20 2.16 12.28 1.80
N ILE A 21 3.15 11.38 1.78
CA ILE A 21 3.66 10.75 0.56
C ILE A 21 2.60 9.81 -0.03
N ALA A 22 1.97 9.00 0.80
CA ALA A 22 0.91 8.08 0.36
C ALA A 22 -0.29 8.85 -0.22
N GLU A 23 -0.74 9.92 0.44
CA GLU A 23 -1.84 10.77 -0.03
C GLU A 23 -1.51 11.48 -1.36
N LYS A 24 -0.29 12.01 -1.52
CA LYS A 24 0.17 12.61 -2.78
C LYS A 24 0.14 11.59 -3.92
N ARG A 25 0.63 10.37 -3.68
CA ARG A 25 0.62 9.28 -4.68
C ARG A 25 -0.80 8.83 -5.00
N PHE A 26 -1.66 8.69 -4.01
CA PHE A 26 -3.06 8.34 -4.20
C PHE A 26 -3.83 9.41 -4.98
N THR A 27 -3.57 10.69 -4.72
CA THR A 27 -4.18 11.81 -5.46
C THR A 27 -3.82 11.74 -6.95
N ARG A 28 -2.56 11.41 -7.28
CA ARG A 28 -2.13 11.18 -8.67
C ARG A 28 -2.83 9.98 -9.30
N LEU A 29 -2.96 8.89 -8.56
CA LEU A 29 -3.69 7.70 -9.01
C LEU A 29 -5.18 8.02 -9.28
N LYS A 30 -5.84 8.76 -8.40
CA LYS A 30 -7.23 9.23 -8.56
C LYS A 30 -7.42 10.05 -9.83
N LYS A 31 -6.49 10.97 -10.14
CA LYS A 31 -6.52 11.73 -11.41
C LYS A 31 -6.43 10.81 -12.63
N ARG A 32 -5.67 9.71 -12.54
CA ARG A 32 -5.58 8.72 -13.63
C ARG A 32 -6.86 7.91 -13.77
N PHE A 33 -7.50 7.54 -12.68
CA PHE A 33 -8.82 6.91 -12.68
C PHE A 33 -9.88 7.79 -13.34
N GLN A 34 -9.87 9.10 -13.07
CA GLN A 34 -10.78 10.05 -13.71
C GLN A 34 -10.57 10.13 -15.23
N LYS A 35 -9.31 10.09 -15.68
CA LYS A 35 -8.97 10.11 -17.11
C LYS A 35 -9.22 8.78 -17.83
N ASN A 36 -9.23 7.67 -17.10
CA ASN A 36 -9.42 6.33 -17.65
C ASN A 36 -10.37 5.52 -16.76
N PRO A 37 -11.69 5.62 -17.01
CA PRO A 37 -12.71 4.88 -16.27
C PRO A 37 -12.53 3.35 -16.35
N HIS A 38 -12.03 2.83 -17.48
CA HIS A 38 -11.77 1.40 -17.64
C HIS A 38 -10.69 0.89 -16.69
N LEU A 39 -9.62 1.67 -16.50
CA LEU A 39 -8.59 1.39 -15.51
C LEU A 39 -9.21 1.31 -14.11
N PHE A 40 -10.06 2.27 -13.74
CA PHE A 40 -10.72 2.29 -12.43
C PHE A 40 -11.59 1.04 -12.21
N LEU A 41 -12.39 0.65 -13.20
CA LEU A 41 -13.26 -0.54 -13.10
C LEU A 41 -12.44 -1.81 -12.82
N LYS A 42 -11.37 -2.05 -13.59
CA LYS A 42 -10.48 -3.20 -13.38
C LYS A 42 -9.76 -3.13 -12.04
N TYR A 43 -9.32 -1.93 -11.63
CA TYR A 43 -8.66 -1.73 -10.34
C TYR A 43 -9.59 -2.10 -9.18
N ARG A 44 -10.83 -1.63 -9.24
CA ARG A 44 -11.88 -1.91 -8.25
C ARG A 44 -12.19 -3.41 -8.18
N GLU A 45 -12.28 -4.08 -9.34
CA GLU A 45 -12.51 -5.53 -9.40
C GLU A 45 -11.41 -6.31 -8.65
N VAL A 46 -10.14 -5.93 -8.84
CA VAL A 46 -9.02 -6.57 -8.12
C VAL A 46 -9.14 -6.36 -6.61
N LEU A 47 -9.43 -5.14 -6.15
CA LEU A 47 -9.62 -4.87 -4.72
C LEU A 47 -10.82 -5.62 -4.14
N GLN A 48 -11.94 -5.71 -4.86
CA GLN A 48 -13.11 -6.47 -4.43
C GLN A 48 -12.79 -7.96 -4.32
N ASN A 49 -11.98 -8.50 -5.22
CA ASN A 49 -11.53 -9.88 -5.14
C ASN A 49 -10.64 -10.11 -3.91
N TYR A 50 -9.73 -9.19 -3.60
CA TYR A 50 -8.92 -9.27 -2.38
C TYR A 50 -9.78 -9.20 -1.12
N LEU A 51 -10.80 -8.33 -1.10
CA LEU A 51 -11.74 -8.24 0.02
C LEU A 51 -12.53 -9.54 0.20
N LYS A 52 -13.04 -10.13 -0.89
CA LYS A 52 -13.76 -11.42 -0.86
C LYS A 52 -12.88 -12.57 -0.37
N GLN A 53 -11.59 -12.54 -0.69
CA GLN A 53 -10.62 -13.54 -0.24
C GLN A 53 -10.11 -13.31 1.19
N GLY A 54 -10.48 -12.20 1.84
CA GLY A 54 -9.96 -11.84 3.16
C GLY A 54 -8.49 -11.40 3.15
N ILE A 55 -7.94 -11.00 1.99
CA ILE A 55 -6.57 -10.49 1.87
C ILE A 55 -6.47 -9.05 2.39
N ILE A 56 -7.54 -8.27 2.18
CA ILE A 56 -7.66 -6.89 2.69
C ILE A 56 -8.99 -6.77 3.44
N GLU A 57 -9.03 -5.81 4.36
CA GLU A 57 -10.22 -5.46 5.12
C GLU A 57 -10.42 -3.95 5.15
N LEU A 58 -11.62 -3.52 5.57
CA LEU A 58 -11.89 -2.12 5.84
C LEU A 58 -11.31 -1.75 7.20
N VAL A 59 -10.51 -0.68 7.25
CA VAL A 59 -9.97 -0.17 8.50
C VAL A 59 -11.11 0.46 9.32
N PRO A 60 -11.38 0.02 10.56
CA PRO A 60 -12.36 0.64 11.44
C PRO A 60 -12.03 2.10 11.75
N ASN A 61 -13.04 2.97 11.82
CA ASN A 61 -12.86 4.39 12.18
C ASN A 61 -12.33 4.58 13.62
N SER A 62 -12.44 3.56 14.47
CA SER A 62 -11.91 3.54 15.84
C SER A 62 -10.42 3.27 15.92
N ASP A 63 -9.81 2.68 14.88
CA ASP A 63 -8.42 2.22 14.92
C ASP A 63 -7.42 3.34 14.58
N SER A 64 -7.91 4.58 14.43
CA SER A 64 -7.07 5.78 14.39
C SER A 64 -6.65 6.24 15.79
N ASP A 65 -6.53 5.33 16.75
CA ASP A 65 -6.05 5.63 18.10
C ASP A 65 -4.63 6.18 18.04
N SER A 66 -4.48 7.40 18.55
CA SER A 66 -3.38 8.35 18.32
C SER A 66 -2.00 7.95 18.87
N ASN A 67 -1.86 6.74 19.44
CA ASN A 67 -0.65 6.34 20.15
C ASN A 67 0.27 5.43 19.32
N ASN A 68 -0.18 4.94 18.15
CA ASN A 68 0.62 4.08 17.27
C ASN A 68 0.94 4.78 15.94
N VAL A 69 2.19 4.65 15.50
CA VAL A 69 2.61 5.11 14.17
C VAL A 69 1.92 4.27 13.11
N THR A 70 1.06 4.90 12.30
CA THR A 70 0.41 4.25 11.16
C THR A 70 1.26 4.43 9.91
N PHE A 71 1.54 3.34 9.21
CA PHE A 71 2.23 3.37 7.93
C PHE A 71 1.30 2.98 6.80
N TYR A 72 1.29 3.77 5.75
CA TYR A 72 0.45 3.57 4.58
C TYR A 72 1.26 2.89 3.47
N LEU A 73 0.63 2.05 2.66
CA LEU A 73 1.25 1.42 1.50
C LEU A 73 0.76 2.12 0.23
N PRO A 74 1.53 3.05 -0.35
CA PRO A 74 1.19 3.58 -1.66
C PRO A 74 1.13 2.43 -2.65
N HIS A 75 0.17 2.51 -3.56
CA HIS A 75 -0.07 1.46 -4.52
C HIS A 75 -0.25 2.01 -5.93
N ARG A 76 0.01 1.16 -6.90
CA ARG A 76 -0.19 1.46 -8.32
C ARG A 76 -0.55 0.21 -9.09
N GLU A 77 -1.15 0.40 -10.25
CA GLU A 77 -1.37 -0.70 -11.17
C GLU A 77 -0.09 -1.06 -11.94
N VAL A 78 0.02 -2.34 -12.29
CA VAL A 78 0.96 -2.85 -13.29
C VAL A 78 0.14 -3.66 -14.28
N ILE A 79 0.30 -3.36 -15.56
CA ILE A 79 -0.38 -4.04 -16.67
C ILE A 79 0.66 -4.89 -17.40
N ARG A 80 0.52 -6.21 -17.34
CA ARG A 80 1.29 -7.12 -18.20
C ARG A 80 0.62 -7.22 -19.56
N LYS A 81 1.38 -6.93 -20.62
CA LYS A 81 0.92 -7.06 -22.01
C LYS A 81 1.08 -8.48 -22.55
N ASP A 82 1.91 -9.29 -21.88
CA ASP A 82 2.41 -10.58 -22.39
C ASP A 82 1.52 -11.77 -21.99
N SER A 83 0.30 -11.49 -21.55
CA SER A 83 -0.66 -12.49 -21.08
C SER A 83 -1.94 -12.40 -21.91
N PRO A 84 -2.54 -13.52 -22.34
CA PRO A 84 -3.76 -13.54 -23.17
C PRO A 84 -4.93 -12.79 -22.49
N SER A 85 -4.96 -12.76 -21.16
CA SER A 85 -5.70 -11.76 -20.40
C SER A 85 -4.71 -10.71 -19.90
N SER A 86 -4.65 -9.51 -20.46
CA SER A 86 -3.84 -8.40 -19.89
C SER A 86 -4.29 -8.11 -18.45
N GLN A 87 -3.73 -8.84 -17.47
CA GLN A 87 -4.22 -8.88 -16.11
C GLN A 87 -3.61 -7.71 -15.35
N LEU A 88 -4.45 -6.77 -14.96
CA LEU A 88 -4.07 -5.70 -14.07
C LEU A 88 -3.72 -6.29 -12.69
N ARG A 89 -2.59 -5.89 -12.13
CA ARG A 89 -2.19 -6.21 -10.75
C ARG A 89 -1.95 -4.94 -9.97
N ILE A 90 -2.23 -4.99 -8.68
CA ILE A 90 -1.92 -3.91 -7.73
C ILE A 90 -0.60 -4.23 -7.05
N VAL A 91 0.36 -3.32 -7.16
CA VAL A 91 1.64 -3.41 -6.46
C VAL A 91 1.68 -2.36 -5.37
N TYR A 92 2.08 -2.79 -4.18
CA TYR A 92 2.22 -1.96 -2.98
C TYR A 92 3.70 -1.63 -2.78
N ASP A 93 4.00 -0.36 -2.54
CA ASP A 93 5.35 0.11 -2.25
C ASP A 93 5.59 0.10 -0.74
N ALA A 94 6.05 -1.04 -0.24
CA ALA A 94 6.42 -1.22 1.17
C ALA A 94 7.72 -0.49 1.56
N SER A 95 8.47 0.03 0.59
CA SER A 95 9.70 0.80 0.83
C SER A 95 9.45 2.30 0.97
N SER A 96 8.20 2.77 0.81
CA SER A 96 7.88 4.19 0.82
C SER A 96 8.01 4.79 2.22
N HIS A 97 9.10 5.49 2.49
CA HIS A 97 9.35 6.28 3.70
C HIS A 97 9.44 7.77 3.36
N ASP A 98 9.29 8.63 4.37
CA ASP A 98 9.68 10.03 4.23
C ASP A 98 11.18 10.14 4.00
N ALA A 99 11.63 11.07 3.15
CA ALA A 99 13.03 11.22 2.75
C ALA A 99 13.97 11.52 3.93
N ASN A 100 13.41 11.94 5.07
CA ASN A 100 14.10 12.19 6.34
C ASN A 100 13.79 11.15 7.44
N SER A 101 13.19 10.00 7.09
CA SER A 101 13.01 8.87 7.99
C SER A 101 14.09 7.83 7.74
N LEU A 102 14.79 7.45 8.80
CA LEU A 102 15.83 6.42 8.77
C LEU A 102 15.22 5.03 8.61
N LEU A 103 14.96 4.63 7.37
CA LEU A 103 14.97 3.24 6.93
C LEU A 103 16.04 3.05 5.84
#